data_AF-A0A7Z8VIK2-F1
#
_entry.id   AF-A0A7Z8VIK2-F1
#
_cell.length_a   1.000
_cell.length_b   1.000
_cell.length_c   1.000
_cell.angle_alpha   90.00
_cell.angle_beta   90.00
_cell.angle_gamma   90.00
#
_symmetry.space_group_name_H-M   'P 1'
#
loop_
_entity.id
_entity.type
_entity.pdbx_description
1 polymer ?
#
loop_
_entity_poly.entity_id
_entity_poly.type
_entity_poly.pdbx_seq_one_letter_code
_entity_poly.pdbx_strand_id
1 'polypeptide(L)'
;MAQRQLPMFPEGSTEVTHDLAFEKRDGSVTYFYGSLPVFTHNENDAASFKMITAQFYINGYVKQMDIVRAFGVTPISVKRAVKLYQEEGVQGFYAEKKTRGTAVLTDDVLLN
;
A
#
# COMPACT_ATOMS: atom_id res chain seq x y z
N MET A 1 27.33 -6.52 20.86
CA MET A 1 26.73 -6.49 19.50
C MET A 1 25.73 -7.65 19.44
N ALA A 2 24.43 -7.38 19.35
CA ALA A 2 23.43 -8.43 19.15
C ALA A 2 23.41 -8.85 17.68
N GLN A 3 23.59 -10.14 17.41
CA GLN A 3 23.49 -10.69 16.07
C GLN A 3 22.03 -10.63 15.62
N ARG A 4 21.74 -9.94 14.50
CA ARG A 4 20.41 -9.98 13.88
C ARG A 4 20.16 -11.42 13.42
N GLN A 5 19.14 -12.05 14.00
CA GLN A 5 18.65 -13.32 13.45
C GLN A 5 18.01 -13.02 12.09
N LEU A 6 18.38 -13.81 11.08
CA LEU A 6 17.69 -13.77 9.79
C LEU A 6 16.25 -14.24 10.04
N PRO A 7 15.23 -13.44 9.72
CA PRO A 7 13.87 -13.91 9.84
C PRO A 7 13.64 -15.09 8.91
N MET A 8 13.06 -16.14 9.47
CA MET A 8 12.57 -17.28 8.70
C MET A 8 11.18 -16.92 8.21
N PHE A 9 11.07 -16.46 6.97
CA PHE A 9 9.76 -16.28 6.34
C PHE A 9 9.15 -17.63 5.96
N PRO A 10 7.81 -17.74 5.89
CA PRO A 10 7.14 -18.92 5.38
C PRO A 10 7.61 -19.29 3.96
N GLU A 11 7.67 -20.60 3.68
CA GLU A 11 7.98 -21.10 2.33
C GLU A 11 6.95 -20.60 1.32
N GLY A 12 7.42 -20.03 0.20
CA GLY A 12 6.56 -19.43 -0.83
C GLY A 12 6.35 -17.93 -0.68
N SER A 13 6.89 -17.31 0.37
CA SER A 13 6.89 -15.86 0.51
C SER A 13 7.92 -15.17 -0.40
N THR A 14 7.62 -13.93 -0.79
CA THR A 14 8.51 -13.01 -1.51
C THR A 14 9.00 -11.94 -0.54
N GLU A 15 10.31 -11.85 -0.37
CA GLU A 15 10.93 -10.83 0.47
C GLU A 15 10.79 -9.43 -0.15
N VAL A 16 10.39 -8.46 0.68
CA VAL A 16 10.34 -7.03 0.34
C VAL A 16 11.57 -6.33 0.93
N THR A 17 11.88 -6.65 2.19
CA THR A 17 13.09 -6.21 2.90
C THR A 17 13.59 -7.36 3.77
N HIS A 18 14.65 -7.12 4.54
CA HIS A 18 15.15 -8.15 5.46
C HIS A 18 14.15 -8.53 6.56
N ASP A 19 13.18 -7.68 6.91
CA ASP A 19 12.20 -7.98 7.96
C ASP A 19 10.78 -8.18 7.43
N LEU A 20 10.51 -7.79 6.18
CA LEU A 20 9.17 -7.81 5.61
C LEU A 20 9.11 -8.72 4.37
N ALA A 21 8.16 -9.63 4.36
CA ALA A 21 7.82 -10.44 3.19
C ALA A 21 6.30 -10.44 2.95
N PHE A 22 5.88 -10.91 1.78
CA PHE A 22 4.48 -11.19 1.51
C PHE A 22 4.31 -12.54 0.83
N GLU A 23 3.15 -13.15 0.96
CA GLU A 23 2.75 -14.35 0.25
C GLU A 23 1.45 -14.09 -0.50
N LYS A 24 1.29 -14.71 -1.67
CA LYS A 24 0.01 -14.83 -2.37
C LYS A 24 -0.46 -16.27 -2.33
N ARG A 25 -1.60 -16.52 -1.71
CA ARG A 25 -2.18 -17.86 -1.57
C ARG A 25 -3.70 -17.75 -1.55
N ASP A 26 -4.37 -18.60 -2.32
CA ASP A 26 -5.84 -18.75 -2.33
C ASP A 26 -6.60 -17.41 -2.46
N GLY A 27 -6.18 -16.55 -3.39
CA GLY A 27 -6.83 -15.25 -3.64
C GLY A 27 -6.59 -14.20 -2.56
N SER A 28 -5.66 -14.44 -1.64
CA SER A 28 -5.29 -13.54 -0.54
C SER A 28 -3.81 -13.20 -0.56
N VAL A 29 -3.49 -11.98 -0.13
CA VAL A 29 -2.12 -11.50 0.07
C VAL A 29 -1.91 -11.33 1.56
N THR A 30 -0.97 -12.08 2.14
CA THR A 30 -0.60 -11.97 3.56
C THR A 30 0.80 -11.36 3.67
N TYR A 31 0.96 -10.39 4.56
CA TYR A 31 2.23 -9.73 4.83
C TYR A 31 2.80 -10.21 6.16
N PHE A 32 4.10 -10.45 6.20
CA PHE A 32 4.81 -10.98 7.36
C PHE A 32 5.91 -10.04 7.81
N TYR A 33 5.98 -9.76 9.11
CA TYR A 33 7.15 -9.18 9.75
C TYR A 33 7.91 -10.29 10.47
N GLY A 34 9.04 -10.71 9.91
CA GLY A 34 9.61 -12.02 10.20
C GLY A 34 8.63 -13.15 9.90
N SER A 35 8.37 -14.04 10.85
CA SER A 35 7.37 -15.12 10.69
C SER A 35 5.95 -14.72 11.11
N LEU A 36 5.74 -13.51 11.63
CA LEU A 36 4.45 -13.07 12.16
C LEU A 36 3.59 -12.47 11.04
N PRO A 37 2.39 -13.02 10.75
CA PRO A 37 1.45 -12.37 9.84
C PRO A 37 0.92 -11.08 10.49
N VAL A 38 1.10 -9.95 9.81
CA VAL A 38 0.71 -8.62 10.31
C VAL A 38 -0.49 -8.03 9.58
N PHE A 39 -0.69 -8.40 8.31
CA PHE A 39 -1.84 -7.97 7.52
C PHE A 39 -2.25 -9.05 6.52
N THR A 40 -3.53 -9.07 6.15
CA THR A 40 -4.05 -9.86 5.02
C THR A 40 -5.15 -9.10 4.32
N HIS A 41 -5.21 -9.21 3.00
CA HIS A 41 -6.30 -8.68 2.18
C HIS A 41 -6.54 -9.57 0.96
N ASN A 42 -7.70 -9.40 0.32
CA ASN A 42 -7.99 -10.06 -0.95
C ASN A 42 -7.04 -9.55 -2.03
N GLU A 43 -6.51 -10.41 -2.89
CA GLU A 43 -5.53 -10.01 -3.92
C GLU A 43 -6.02 -8.94 -4.89
N ASN A 44 -7.35 -8.80 -5.04
CA ASN A 44 -7.99 -7.81 -5.89
C ASN A 44 -8.39 -6.52 -5.14
N ASP A 45 -8.16 -6.44 -3.82
CA ASP A 45 -8.42 -5.25 -3.02
C ASP A 45 -7.26 -4.24 -3.13
N ALA A 46 -7.32 -3.44 -4.21
CA ALA A 46 -6.35 -2.40 -4.45
C ALA A 46 -6.38 -1.26 -3.39
N ALA A 47 -7.45 -1.10 -2.63
CA ALA A 47 -7.53 -0.08 -1.58
C ALA A 47 -6.70 -0.54 -0.37
N SER A 48 -6.94 -1.76 0.10
CA SER A 48 -6.17 -2.36 1.19
C SER A 48 -4.70 -2.51 0.85
N PHE A 49 -4.35 -2.93 -0.37
CA PHE A 49 -2.96 -2.94 -0.85
C PHE A 49 -2.26 -1.58 -0.64
N LYS A 50 -2.88 -0.49 -1.11
CA LYS A 50 -2.29 0.85 -1.03
C LYS A 50 -2.20 1.35 0.41
N MET A 51 -3.23 1.08 1.20
CA MET A 51 -3.27 1.47 2.61
C MET A 51 -2.14 0.77 3.40
N ILE A 52 -2.06 -0.56 3.29
CA ILE A 52 -1.08 -1.37 4.02
C ILE A 52 0.35 -0.98 3.63
N THR A 53 0.62 -0.86 2.33
CA THR A 53 1.97 -0.52 1.85
C THR A 53 2.36 0.93 2.18
N ALA A 54 1.41 1.87 2.19
CA ALA A 54 1.65 3.21 2.69
C ALA A 54 1.97 3.20 4.19
N GLN A 55 1.21 2.45 4.99
CA GLN A 55 1.45 2.31 6.43
C GLN A 55 2.83 1.73 6.74
N PHE A 56 3.29 0.71 5.99
CA PHE A 56 4.64 0.17 6.15
C PHE A 56 5.73 1.23 5.91
N TYR A 57 5.54 2.09 4.91
CA TYR A 57 6.47 3.19 4.67
C TYR A 57 6.45 4.22 5.81
N ILE A 58 5.25 4.62 6.25
CA ILE A 58 5.08 5.61 7.33
C ILE A 58 5.69 5.10 8.65
N ASN A 59 5.59 3.80 8.93
CA ASN A 59 6.18 3.16 10.10
C ASN A 59 7.68 2.88 9.95
N GLY A 60 8.28 3.13 8.77
CA GLY A 60 9.71 2.97 8.53
C GLY A 60 10.18 1.54 8.23
N TYR A 61 9.26 0.60 7.97
CA TYR A 61 9.61 -0.80 7.66
C TYR A 61 10.12 -0.99 6.23
N VAL A 62 9.78 -0.08 5.32
CA VAL A 62 10.16 -0.13 3.90
C VAL A 62 10.49 1.25 3.38
N LYS A 63 11.31 1.31 2.32
CA LYS A 63 11.40 2.49 1.44
C LYS A 63 10.36 2.36 0.32
N GLN A 64 9.92 3.48 -0.25
CA GLN A 64 8.97 3.45 -1.38
C GLN A 64 9.48 2.60 -2.56
N MET A 65 10.79 2.61 -2.81
CA MET A 65 11.39 1.81 -3.88
C MET A 65 11.42 0.30 -3.57
N ASP A 66 11.32 -0.11 -2.32
CA ASP A 66 11.19 -1.53 -1.97
C ASP A 66 9.80 -2.02 -2.39
N ILE A 67 8.75 -1.21 -2.17
CA ILE A 67 7.39 -1.47 -2.64
C ILE A 67 7.33 -1.54 -4.16
N VAL A 68 7.94 -0.58 -4.86
CA VAL A 68 7.98 -0.55 -6.34
C VAL A 68 8.58 -1.85 -6.90
N ARG A 69 9.72 -2.28 -6.36
CA ARG A 69 10.44 -3.47 -6.85
C ARG A 69 9.71 -4.76 -6.50
N ALA A 70 9.22 -4.90 -5.27
CA ALA A 70 8.57 -6.12 -4.81
C ALA A 70 7.20 -6.37 -5.46
N PHE A 71 6.43 -5.30 -5.74
CA PHE A 71 5.06 -5.43 -6.24
C PHE A 71 4.90 -5.05 -7.71
N GLY A 72 5.95 -4.57 -8.39
CA GLY A 72 5.88 -4.18 -9.80
C GLY A 72 4.96 -2.99 -10.06
N VAL A 73 4.77 -2.12 -9.07
CA VAL A 73 3.91 -0.92 -9.16
C VAL A 73 4.71 0.32 -9.53
N THR A 74 4.04 1.34 -10.07
CA THR A 74 4.73 2.58 -10.46
C THR A 74 5.18 3.39 -9.24
N PRO A 75 6.32 4.11 -9.31
CA PRO A 75 6.74 5.03 -8.23
C PRO A 75 5.69 6.09 -7.91
N ILE A 76 4.99 6.61 -8.94
CA ILE A 76 3.97 7.63 -8.76
C ILE A 76 2.74 7.12 -7.99
N SER A 77 2.34 5.87 -8.20
CA SER A 77 1.23 5.27 -7.44
C SER A 77 1.58 5.11 -5.97
N VAL A 78 2.82 4.71 -5.65
CA VAL A 78 3.29 4.59 -4.27
C VAL A 78 3.34 5.97 -3.59
N LYS A 79 3.90 6.98 -4.26
CA LYS A 79 3.97 8.35 -3.74
C LYS A 79 2.58 8.92 -3.42
N ARG A 80 1.58 8.66 -4.28
CA ARG A 80 0.19 9.11 -4.07
C ARG A 80 -0.46 8.40 -2.87
N ALA A 81 -0.26 7.09 -2.73
CA ALA A 81 -0.77 6.35 -1.58
C ALA A 81 -0.15 6.84 -0.26
N VAL A 82 1.17 7.02 -0.23
CA VAL A 82 1.87 7.59 0.94
C VAL A 82 1.32 8.96 1.31
N LYS A 83 1.17 9.85 0.33
CA LYS A 83 0.62 11.19 0.56
C LYS A 83 -0.81 11.12 1.14
N LEU A 84 -1.65 10.27 0.56
CA LEU A 84 -3.02 10.08 1.04
C LEU A 84 -3.06 9.60 2.50
N TYR A 85 -2.19 8.66 2.88
CA TYR A 85 -2.10 8.21 4.27
C TYR A 85 -1.67 9.34 5.21
N GLN A 86 -0.73 10.20 4.78
CA GLN A 86 -0.26 11.32 5.60
C GLN A 86 -1.34 12.39 5.82
N GLU A 87 -2.14 12.68 4.80
CA GLU A 87 -3.15 13.74 4.83
C GLU A 87 -4.47 13.25 5.45
N GLU A 88 -4.87 12.02 5.12
CA GLU A 88 -6.21 11.50 5.39
C GLU A 88 -6.18 10.14 6.11
N GLY A 89 -5.04 9.69 6.62
CA GLY A 89 -4.94 8.44 7.36
C GLY A 89 -5.49 7.22 6.61
N VAL A 90 -6.01 6.25 7.37
CA VAL A 90 -6.63 5.04 6.81
C VAL A 90 -7.94 5.36 6.08
N GLN A 91 -8.72 6.31 6.60
CA GLN A 91 -10.03 6.65 6.03
C GLN A 91 -9.95 7.15 4.59
N GLY A 92 -8.86 7.82 4.19
CA GLY A 92 -8.68 8.30 2.82
C GLY A 92 -8.71 7.20 1.76
N PHE A 93 -8.37 5.96 2.12
CA PHE A 93 -8.36 4.83 1.16
C PHE A 93 -9.75 4.22 0.92
N TYR A 94 -10.69 4.48 1.82
CA TYR A 94 -12.04 3.88 1.81
C TYR A 94 -13.14 4.92 1.67
N ALA A 95 -12.81 6.21 1.65
CA ALA A 95 -13.74 7.29 1.39
C ALA A 95 -14.28 7.20 -0.06
N GLU A 96 -15.54 7.61 -0.24
CA GLU A 96 -16.11 7.75 -1.58
C GLU A 96 -15.27 8.74 -2.40
N LYS A 97 -14.94 8.34 -3.63
CA LYS A 97 -14.18 9.21 -4.53
C LYS A 97 -15.03 10.43 -4.87
N LYS A 98 -14.52 11.62 -4.53
CA LYS A 98 -15.04 12.89 -5.07
C LYS A 98 -14.78 12.93 -6.57
N THR A 99 -15.70 12.39 -7.35
CA THR A 99 -15.70 12.58 -8.80
C THR A 99 -16.17 14.00 -9.09
N ARG A 100 -15.41 14.75 -9.89
CA ARG A 100 -16.00 15.94 -10.52
C ARG A 100 -17.13 15.44 -11.40
N GLY A 101 -18.33 15.94 -11.16
CA GLY A 101 -19.45 15.69 -12.06
C GLY A 101 -19.12 16.13 -13.48
N THR A 102 -19.87 15.61 -14.44
CA THR A 102 -19.81 16.09 -15.83
C THR A 102 -19.89 17.62 -15.82
N ALA A 103 -18.96 18.28 -16.50
CA ALA A 103 -19.02 19.72 -16.66
C ALA A 103 -20.31 20.06 -17.42
N VAL A 104 -21.30 20.59 -16.71
CA VAL A 104 -22.52 21.13 -17.32
C VAL A 104 -22.27 22.60 -17.57
N LEU A 105 -22.54 23.07 -18.80
CA LEU A 105 -22.55 24.50 -19.10
C LEU A 105 -23.69 25.12 -18.28
N THR A 106 -23.35 25.86 -17.23
CA THR A 106 -24.29 26.71 -16.49
C THR A 106 -24.03 28.16 -16.86
N ASP A 107 -25.04 29.03 -16.68
CA ASP A 107 -24.89 30.47 -16.97
C ASP A 107 -23.72 31.10 -16.17
N ASP A 108 -23.44 30.60 -14.97
CA ASP A 108 -22.29 31.01 -14.14
C ASP A 108 -20.93 30.68 -14.78
N VAL A 109 -20.85 29.66 -15.63
CA VAL A 109 -19.63 29.27 -16.37
C VAL A 109 -19.45 30.12 -17.62
N LEU A 110 -20.53 30.68 -18.18
CA LEU A 110 -20.51 31.51 -19.40
C LEU A 110 -20.15 32.98 -19.12
N LEU A 111 -20.31 33.45 -17.88
CA LEU A 111 -20.10 34.83 -17.48
C LEU A 111 -18.73 35.12 -16.84
N ASN A 112 -17.85 34.11 -16.79
CA ASN A 112 -16.45 34.22 -16.34
C ASN A 112 -15.48 34.05 -17.50
#